data_AF-A0A523ITM0-F1
#
_entry.id   AF-A0A523ITM0-F1
#
_cell.length_a   1.000
_cell.length_b   1.000
_cell.length_c   1.000
_cell.angle_alpha   90.00
_cell.angle_beta   90.00
_cell.angle_gamma   90.00
#
_symmetry.space_group_name_H-M   'P 1'
#
loop_
_entity.id
_entity.type
_entity.pdbx_description
1 polymer ?
#
loop_
_entity_poly.entity_id
_entity_poly.type
_entity_poly.pdbx_seq_one_letter_code
_entity_poly.pdbx_strand_id
1 'polypeptide(L)' 'MFMEPNAPHHRPHFHAYYQNDVAIYAIDSIEIIAGSFQIRQQRLVEAWAEIHQEELLSD' A
#
# COMPACT_ATOMS: atom_id res chain seq x y z
N MET A 1 -12.24 25.55 -4.04
CA MET A 1 -11.62 24.21 -3.96
C MET A 1 -12.11 23.62 -2.65
N PHE A 2 -13.11 22.74 -2.69
CA PHE A 2 -13.71 22.20 -1.48
C PHE A 2 -12.78 21.10 -0.95
N MET A 3 -12.03 21.41 0.11
CA MET A 3 -11.42 20.38 0.95
C MET A 3 -12.48 19.94 1.95
N GLU A 4 -12.91 18.69 1.85
CA GLU A 4 -13.79 18.08 2.85
C GLU A 4 -12.93 17.72 4.08
N PRO A 5 -13.16 18.36 5.24
CA PRO A 5 -12.27 18.23 6.40
C PRO A 5 -12.36 16.90 7.16
N ASN A 6 -13.01 15.88 6.60
CA ASN A 6 -13.28 14.63 7.32
C ASN A 6 -13.47 13.39 6.42
N ALA A 7 -12.88 13.37 5.23
CA ALA A 7 -12.88 12.19 4.38
C ALA A 7 -11.81 11.19 4.91
N PRO A 8 -12.16 9.96 5.34
CA PRO A 8 -11.21 8.96 5.85
C PRO A 8 -10.29 8.35 4.76
N HIS A 9 -9.90 9.14 3.75
CA HIS A 9 -9.30 8.66 2.51
C HIS A 9 -7.77 8.79 2.45
N HIS A 10 -7.10 9.25 3.51
CA HIS A 10 -5.64 9.35 3.57
C HIS A 10 -5.03 8.44 4.64
N ARG A 11 -5.33 7.13 4.58
CA ARG A 11 -4.42 6.15 5.20
C ARG A 11 -3.15 6.14 4.35
N PRO A 12 -1.94 6.28 4.94
CA PRO A 12 -0.69 6.15 4.19
C PRO A 12 -0.66 4.82 3.44
N HIS A 13 -0.45 4.87 2.13
CA HIS A 13 -0.48 3.71 1.26
C HIS A 13 0.52 3.85 0.11
N PHE A 14 0.94 2.71 -0.42
CA PHE A 14 1.74 2.65 -1.64
C PHE A 14 1.08 1.74 -2.68
N HIS A 15 1.40 1.98 -3.95
CA HIS A 15 0.91 1.18 -5.07
C HIS A 15 2.03 0.25 -5.56
N ALA A 16 1.74 -1.04 -5.61
CA ALA A 16 2.58 -2.03 -6.24
C ALA A 16 1.97 -2.45 -7.58
N TYR A 17 2.78 -2.41 -8.63
CA TYR A 17 2.39 -2.80 -9.99
C TYR A 17 3.24 -3.98 -10.45
N TYR A 18 2.60 -5.02 -10.97
CA TYR A 18 3.29 -6.17 -11.54
C TYR A 18 2.53 -6.70 -12.76
N GLN A 19 3.15 -6.59 -13.94
CA GLN A 19 2.51 -6.93 -15.22
C GLN A 19 1.17 -6.19 -15.39
N ASN A 20 0.05 -6.92 -15.40
CA ASN A 20 -1.30 -6.40 -15.54
C ASN A 20 -2.03 -6.26 -14.19
N ASP A 21 -1.38 -6.62 -13.09
CA ASP A 21 -1.96 -6.57 -11.75
C ASP A 21 -1.49 -5.32 -10.99
N VAL A 22 -2.37 -4.82 -10.12
CA VAL A 22 -2.11 -3.73 -9.19
C VAL A 22 -2.64 -4.11 -7.81
N ALA A 23 -1.87 -3.78 -6.79
CA ALA A 23 -2.30 -3.88 -5.40
C ALA A 23 -1.88 -2.62 -4.64
N ILE A 24 -2.78 -2.13 -3.81
CA ILE A 24 -2.59 -0.97 -2.94
C ILE A 24 -2.43 -1.48 -1.53
N TYR A 25 -1.33 -1.11 -0.88
CA TYR A 25 -0.98 -1.57 0.45
C TYR A 25 -1.05 -0.43 1.44
N ALA A 26 -1.66 -0.66 2.61
CA ALA A 26 -1.51 0.25 3.74
C ALA A 26 -0.10 0.11 4.32
N ILE A 27 0.57 1.24 4.56
CA ILE A 27 1.96 1.24 5.04
C ILE A 27 2.04 0.79 6.51
N ASP A 28 1.07 1.18 7.34
CA ASP A 28 1.11 0.88 8.79
C ASP A 28 0.89 -0.61 9.13
N SER A 29 0.13 -1.33 8.32
CA SER A 29 -0.23 -2.74 8.56
C SER A 29 0.32 -3.71 7.51
N ILE A 30 0.86 -3.20 6.41
CA ILE A 30 1.40 -3.98 5.29
C ILE A 30 0.32 -4.95 4.74
N GLU A 31 -0.92 -4.48 4.69
CA GLU A 31 -2.06 -5.24 4.17
C GLU A 31 -2.56 -4.66 2.84
N ILE A 32 -3.06 -5.52 1.96
CA ILE A 32 -3.74 -5.08 0.73
C ILE A 32 -5.08 -4.44 1.12
N ILE A 33 -5.25 -3.16 0.79
CA ILE A 33 -6.51 -2.43 0.98
C ILE A 33 -7.32 -2.29 -0.31
N ALA A 34 -6.71 -2.50 -1.47
CA ALA A 34 -7.39 -2.55 -2.77
C ALA A 34 -6.54 -3.26 -3.83
N GLY A 35 -7.19 -3.78 -4.87
CA GLY A 35 -6.52 -4.58 -5.91
C GLY A 35 -6.19 -5.99 -5.42
N SER A 36 -5.32 -6.69 -6.14
CA SER A 36 -4.98 -8.08 -5.82
C SER A 36 -3.67 -8.52 -6.48
N PHE A 37 -3.00 -9.46 -5.83
CA PHE A 37 -1.88 -10.19 -6.40
C PHE A 37 -2.04 -11.69 -6.19
N GLN A 38 -1.35 -12.49 -7.01
CA GLN A 38 -1.14 -13.90 -6.67
C GLN A 38 -0.26 -13.99 -5.42
N ILE A 39 -0.40 -15.08 -4.67
CA ILE A 39 0.23 -15.26 -3.36
C ILE A 39 1.75 -15.00 -3.36
N ARG A 40 2.45 -15.33 -4.45
CA ARG A 40 3.90 -15.15 -4.54
C ARG A 40 4.30 -13.67 -4.58
N GLN A 41 3.61 -12.87 -5.40
CA GLN A 41 3.86 -11.44 -5.52
C GLN A 41 3.44 -10.71 -4.25
N GLN A 42 2.30 -11.11 -3.66
CA GLN A 42 1.87 -10.58 -2.37
C GLN A 42 2.96 -10.77 -1.31
N ARG A 43 3.47 -11.99 -1.12
CA ARG A 43 4.51 -12.29 -0.13
C ARG A 43 5.80 -11.51 -0.36
N LEU A 44 6.18 -11.29 -1.63
CA LEU A 44 7.37 -10.52 -1.96
C LEU A 44 7.21 -9.05 -1.58
N VAL A 45 6.05 -8.46 -1.89
CA VAL A 45 5.76 -7.06 -1.57
C VAL A 45 5.62 -6.86 -0.06
N GLU A 46 4.93 -7.77 0.63
CA GLU A 46 4.81 -7.75 2.10
C GLU A 46 6.19 -7.78 2.76
N ALA A 47 7.05 -8.74 2.39
CA ALA A 47 8.39 -8.85 2.96
C ALA A 47 9.28 -7.62 2.63
N TRP A 48 9.14 -7.05 1.44
CA TRP A 48 9.86 -5.81 1.08
C TRP A 48 9.37 -4.63 1.92
N ALA A 49 8.05 -4.48 2.08
CA ALA A 49 7.44 -3.42 2.87
C ALA A 49 7.78 -3.54 4.35
N GLU A 50 7.89 -4.75 4.91
CA GLU A 50 8.33 -4.96 6.30
C GLU A 50 9.75 -4.42 6.54
N ILE A 51 10.65 -4.56 5.56
CA ILE A 51 12.03 -4.09 5.67
C ILE A 51 12.13 -2.56 5.49
N HIS A 52 11.23 -1.97 4.69
CA HIS A 52 11.28 -0.54 4.32
C HIS A 52 10.17 0.29 4.98
N GLN A 53 9.50 -0.24 6.00
CA GLN A 53 8.31 0.41 6.57
C GLN A 53 8.60 1.80 7.12
N GLU A 54 9.73 1.98 7.80
CA GLU A 54 10.12 3.29 8.37
C GLU A 54 10.42 4.34 7.29
N GLU A 55 10.99 3.91 6.15
CA GLU A 55 11.24 4.77 4.99
C GLU A 55 9.92 5.19 4.35
N LEU A 56 9.00 4.24 4.15
CA LEU A 56 7.66 4.49 3.61
C LEU A 56 6.80 5.40 4.50
N LEU A 57 6.99 5.37 5.83
CA LEU A 57 6.28 6.24 6.76
C LEU A 57 6.87 7.66 6.83
N SER A 58 8.10 7.86 6.36
CA SER A 58 8.81 9.15 6.44
C SER A 58 8.72 9.98 5.15
N ASP A 59 8.18 9.42 4.06
CA ASP A 59 7.93 10.08 2.77
C ASP A 59 6.53 10.71 2.71
#